data_AF-A0A661VT67-F1
#
_entry.id   AF-A0A661VT67-F1
#
_cell.length_a   1.000
_cell.length_b   1.000
_cell.length_c   1.000
_cell.angle_alpha   90.00
_cell.angle_beta   90.00
_cell.angle_gamma   90.00
#
_symmetry.space_group_name_H-M   'P 1'
#
loop_
_entity.id
_entity.type
_entity.pdbx_description
1 polymer ?
#
loop_
_entity_poly.entity_id
_entity_poly.type
_entity_poly.pdbx_seq_one_letter_code
_entity_poly.pdbx_strand_id
1 'polypeptide(L)'
;MKSMKEATPTISRTDLLIKGLEQQLVVRPQQLGNLVTQFVLEEEENVVDMAKRYDSYITLIKGSGHEFAAHHANRLETVKGGFHKTMRKALERIILAELRKGGGYIERNAIAKQIGNKVSPKAFSDEHGKLVKSNDFSKLSVGLNITEFMRYNNYISMSSGKNGEGHTIVKMEANFTIPKKLKRIAAKVRALSVTDEEVKMHTPEKNGGYGHEVKTMLNSKGFNSVTHQPIQVCEAANILQSVEYTLREEMLNDPILNRYKEHTRWYASEDHGGKFMTGEWAKFSADIQNMNGKVLQFARAFDDRGRLNSLSTYLALHGDSMQKAMFQFANKQVVLTGNLKYLKIAFANEAYTDKCKEQEAIDWFDAQTPEQLDALADDPVEVLNETGHKILQYPYPSLRGILNDYHAACQGKAVGTIISWDATNQGAQIYAILAKDIQTAILANVYDNGERMDAYGILAEHLNRLTGQDPIKGSFNRHNVKPAFMTYLYGAGMKKIITGEEYGKEKPSEKSIFESIERFFPKELGLDTEAKWEVFIEAMKKLVPAA
;
A
#
# COMPACT_ATOMS: atom_id res chain seq x y z
N MET A 1 45.80 -29.78 -40.18
CA MET A 1 45.15 -28.91 -39.17
C MET A 1 43.65 -29.16 -39.20
N LYS A 2 43.04 -29.74 -38.14
CA LYS A 2 41.58 -29.65 -37.93
C LYS A 2 41.34 -28.38 -37.12
N SER A 3 40.59 -27.42 -37.65
CA SER A 3 40.24 -26.21 -36.90
C SER A 3 39.26 -26.57 -35.78
N MET A 4 39.69 -26.48 -34.52
CA MET A 4 38.75 -26.41 -33.41
C MET A 4 38.02 -25.08 -33.52
N LYS A 5 36.80 -25.10 -34.07
CA LYS A 5 35.85 -24.01 -33.83
C LYS A 5 35.41 -24.15 -32.38
N GLU A 6 36.04 -23.38 -31.50
CA GLU A 6 35.58 -23.23 -30.13
C GLU A 6 34.14 -22.72 -30.17
N ALA A 7 33.21 -23.53 -29.66
CA ALA A 7 31.81 -23.15 -29.58
C ALA A 7 31.70 -22.02 -28.55
N THR A 8 31.41 -20.80 -29.03
CA THR A 8 31.17 -19.66 -28.15
C THR A 8 30.03 -20.00 -27.21
N PRO A 9 30.21 -19.96 -25.88
CA PRO A 9 29.18 -20.40 -24.93
C PRO A 9 27.93 -19.54 -25.08
N THR A 10 26.83 -20.17 -25.49
CA THR A 10 25.52 -19.51 -25.61
C THR A 10 25.04 -19.07 -24.23
N ILE A 11 25.06 -17.76 -23.98
CA ILE A 11 24.59 -17.19 -22.71
C ILE A 11 23.07 -17.41 -22.62
N SER A 12 22.61 -18.01 -21.51
CA SER A 12 21.18 -18.23 -21.26
C SER A 12 20.41 -16.89 -21.17
N ARG A 13 19.12 -16.89 -21.52
CA ARG A 13 18.31 -15.66 -21.39
C ARG A 13 18.05 -15.34 -19.92
N THR A 14 18.01 -16.34 -19.04
CA THR A 14 18.06 -16.15 -17.57
C THR A 14 19.34 -15.41 -17.12
N ASP A 15 20.53 -15.76 -17.60
CA ASP A 15 21.78 -15.08 -17.24
C ASP A 15 21.80 -13.62 -17.71
N LEU A 16 21.27 -13.33 -18.91
CA LEU A 16 21.14 -11.96 -19.42
C LEU A 16 20.21 -11.12 -18.54
N LEU A 17 19.05 -11.67 -18.16
CA LEU A 17 18.10 -11.01 -17.24
C LEU A 17 18.70 -10.81 -15.84
N ILE A 18 19.41 -11.81 -15.32
CA ILE A 18 20.14 -11.71 -14.04
C ILE A 18 21.15 -10.58 -14.09
N LYS A 19 21.97 -10.47 -15.14
CA LYS A 19 23.01 -9.44 -15.26
C LYS A 19 22.41 -8.02 -15.18
N GLY A 20 21.24 -7.79 -15.77
CA GLY A 20 20.52 -6.52 -15.66
C GLY A 20 19.96 -6.23 -14.26
N LEU A 21 19.50 -7.26 -13.54
CA LEU A 21 18.97 -7.11 -12.17
C LEU A 21 20.09 -7.09 -11.10
N GLU A 22 21.27 -7.62 -11.37
CA GLU A 22 22.39 -7.63 -10.41
C GLU A 22 22.88 -6.22 -10.08
N GLN A 23 22.72 -5.26 -11.02
CA GLN A 23 23.04 -3.85 -10.83
C GLN A 23 21.99 -3.08 -10.00
N GLN A 24 20.75 -3.59 -9.90
CA GLN A 24 19.68 -2.91 -9.16
C GLN A 24 19.84 -3.10 -7.64
N LEU A 25 19.64 -2.05 -6.84
CA LEU A 25 19.66 -2.15 -5.37
C LEU A 25 18.44 -2.92 -4.83
N VAL A 26 17.28 -2.70 -5.42
CA VAL A 26 16.00 -3.35 -5.11
C VAL A 26 15.42 -3.94 -6.38
N VAL A 27 14.87 -5.14 -6.29
CA VAL A 27 14.21 -5.85 -7.39
C VAL A 27 12.72 -5.95 -7.08
N ARG A 28 11.86 -5.80 -8.09
CA ARG A 28 10.41 -5.89 -7.89
C ARG A 28 9.94 -7.35 -7.92
N PRO A 29 8.88 -7.73 -7.18
CA PRO A 29 8.33 -9.09 -7.17
C PRO A 29 8.01 -9.62 -8.58
N GLN A 30 7.58 -8.71 -9.47
CA GLN A 30 7.29 -8.97 -10.88
C GLN A 30 8.54 -9.29 -11.71
N GLN A 31 9.65 -8.57 -11.52
CA GLN A 31 10.91 -8.88 -12.21
C GLN A 31 11.43 -10.26 -11.80
N LEU A 32 11.29 -10.63 -10.52
CA LEU A 32 11.59 -12.01 -10.08
C LEU A 32 10.60 -13.02 -10.67
N GLY A 33 9.29 -12.71 -10.72
CA GLY A 33 8.29 -13.59 -11.33
C GLY A 33 8.57 -13.88 -12.81
N ASN A 34 8.97 -12.86 -13.57
CA ASN A 34 9.39 -12.99 -14.97
C ASN A 34 10.70 -13.80 -15.08
N LEU A 35 11.67 -13.54 -14.20
CA LEU A 35 12.94 -14.28 -14.18
C LEU A 35 12.75 -15.76 -13.81
N VAL A 36 11.90 -16.07 -12.83
CA VAL A 36 11.54 -17.46 -12.48
C VAL A 36 10.76 -18.12 -13.62
N THR A 37 9.88 -17.38 -14.32
CA THR A 37 9.21 -17.91 -15.52
C THR A 37 10.23 -18.29 -16.60
N GLN A 38 11.25 -17.45 -16.84
CA GLN A 38 12.31 -17.74 -17.81
C GLN A 38 13.24 -18.87 -17.36
N PHE A 39 13.58 -18.94 -16.07
CA PHE A 39 14.34 -20.04 -15.49
C PHE A 39 13.61 -21.39 -15.64
N VAL A 40 12.33 -21.45 -15.26
CA VAL A 40 11.51 -22.67 -15.42
C VAL A 40 11.36 -23.06 -16.90
N LEU A 41 11.31 -22.09 -17.82
CA LEU A 41 11.30 -22.34 -19.27
C LEU A 41 12.61 -22.92 -19.82
N GLU A 42 13.75 -22.58 -19.23
CA GLU A 42 15.08 -23.07 -19.64
C GLU A 42 15.42 -24.43 -19.01
N GLU A 43 14.97 -24.68 -17.77
CA GLU A 43 14.98 -26.01 -17.15
C GLU A 43 13.91 -26.95 -17.78
N GLU A 44 12.98 -26.42 -18.60
CA GLU A 44 11.98 -27.18 -19.37
C GLU A 44 12.54 -27.76 -20.69
N GLU A 45 13.78 -28.27 -20.67
CA GLU A 45 14.25 -29.12 -21.77
C GLU A 45 13.27 -30.28 -21.98
N ASN A 46 12.56 -30.20 -23.11
CA ASN A 46 11.43 -31.04 -23.51
C ASN A 46 10.12 -30.91 -22.68
N VAL A 47 9.34 -29.87 -22.99
CA VAL A 47 7.86 -29.90 -22.91
C VAL A 47 7.26 -31.18 -23.55
N VAL A 48 7.91 -31.70 -24.60
CA VAL A 48 7.58 -32.98 -25.26
C VAL A 48 7.77 -34.19 -24.33
N ASP A 49 8.77 -34.16 -23.46
CA ASP A 49 9.08 -35.26 -22.53
C ASP A 49 8.16 -35.21 -21.30
N MET A 50 7.79 -34.01 -20.84
CA MET A 50 6.76 -33.85 -19.80
C MET A 50 5.40 -34.44 -20.24
N ALA A 51 5.02 -34.28 -21.52
CA ALA A 51 3.81 -34.90 -22.08
C ALA A 51 3.92 -36.43 -22.13
N LYS A 52 5.04 -36.98 -22.63
CA LYS A 52 5.29 -38.44 -22.64
C LYS A 52 5.24 -39.05 -21.24
N ARG A 53 5.91 -38.42 -20.28
CA ARG A 53 5.90 -38.81 -18.86
C ARG A 53 4.48 -38.82 -18.28
N TYR A 54 3.63 -37.87 -18.69
CA TYR A 54 2.24 -37.80 -18.22
C TYR A 54 1.39 -38.98 -18.72
N ASP A 55 1.53 -39.36 -19.99
CA ASP A 55 0.86 -40.55 -20.54
C ASP A 55 1.35 -41.86 -19.88
N SER A 56 2.66 -41.97 -19.63
CA SER A 56 3.22 -43.08 -18.84
C SER A 56 2.67 -43.12 -17.41
N TYR A 57 2.48 -41.97 -16.76
CA TYR A 57 1.93 -41.88 -15.41
C TYR A 57 0.43 -42.24 -15.33
N ILE A 58 -0.37 -41.85 -16.33
CA ILE A 58 -1.75 -42.31 -16.46
C ILE A 58 -1.80 -43.85 -16.59
N THR A 59 -0.90 -44.42 -17.39
CA THR A 59 -0.77 -45.87 -17.57
C THR A 59 -0.38 -46.57 -16.25
N LEU A 60 0.55 -45.99 -15.49
CA LEU A 60 0.94 -46.46 -14.15
C LEU A 60 -0.24 -46.44 -13.17
N ILE A 61 -1.05 -45.37 -13.16
CA ILE A 61 -2.26 -45.33 -12.32
C ILE A 61 -3.24 -46.43 -12.73
N LYS A 62 -3.52 -46.63 -14.03
CA LYS A 62 -4.39 -47.73 -14.51
C LYS A 62 -3.89 -49.10 -14.05
N GLY A 63 -2.57 -49.32 -14.02
CA GLY A 63 -1.94 -50.56 -13.55
C GLY A 63 -1.76 -50.69 -12.03
N SER A 64 -2.14 -49.71 -11.22
CA SER A 64 -1.80 -49.66 -9.78
C SER A 64 -2.57 -50.66 -8.89
N GLY A 65 -3.64 -51.28 -9.39
CA GLY A 65 -4.51 -52.19 -8.62
C GLY A 65 -5.35 -51.50 -7.53
N HIS A 66 -5.28 -50.18 -7.40
CA HIS A 66 -6.11 -49.41 -6.46
C HIS A 66 -7.58 -49.41 -6.90
N GLU A 67 -8.52 -49.53 -5.95
CA GLU A 67 -9.98 -49.60 -6.21
C GLU A 67 -10.47 -48.49 -7.17
N PHE A 68 -10.00 -47.26 -6.96
CA PHE A 68 -10.33 -46.09 -7.79
C PHE A 68 -9.32 -45.77 -8.92
N ALA A 69 -8.43 -46.71 -9.28
CA ALA A 69 -7.39 -46.50 -10.29
C ALA A 69 -7.95 -46.03 -11.64
N ALA A 70 -8.92 -46.76 -12.20
CA ALA A 70 -9.55 -46.41 -13.47
C ALA A 70 -10.24 -45.04 -13.41
N HIS A 71 -10.89 -44.72 -12.29
CA HIS A 71 -11.57 -43.45 -12.06
C HIS A 71 -10.60 -42.25 -12.05
N HIS A 72 -9.47 -42.37 -11.36
CA HIS A 72 -8.42 -41.34 -11.35
C HIS A 72 -7.76 -41.18 -12.73
N ALA A 73 -7.46 -42.29 -13.41
CA ALA A 73 -6.84 -42.25 -14.72
C ALA A 73 -7.76 -41.62 -15.79
N ASN A 74 -9.04 -42.00 -15.83
CA ASN A 74 -10.02 -41.41 -16.75
C ASN A 74 -10.15 -39.89 -16.53
N ARG A 75 -10.13 -39.44 -15.26
CA ARG A 75 -10.11 -37.99 -14.94
C ARG A 75 -8.86 -37.30 -15.48
N LEU A 76 -7.67 -37.89 -15.33
CA LEU A 76 -6.42 -37.33 -15.85
C LEU A 76 -6.38 -37.31 -17.40
N GLU A 77 -7.02 -38.26 -18.07
CA GLU A 77 -7.12 -38.25 -19.53
C GLU A 77 -7.93 -37.06 -20.07
N THR A 78 -8.93 -36.58 -19.32
CA THR A 78 -9.67 -35.34 -19.67
C THR A 78 -8.87 -34.04 -19.51
N VAL A 79 -7.70 -34.09 -18.84
CA VAL A 79 -6.90 -32.92 -18.44
C VAL A 79 -5.82 -32.54 -19.47
N LYS A 80 -5.58 -33.36 -20.50
CA LYS A 80 -4.43 -33.19 -21.43
C LYS A 80 -4.33 -31.80 -22.09
N GLY A 81 -5.44 -31.11 -22.30
CA GLY A 81 -5.47 -29.74 -22.84
C GLY A 81 -4.94 -28.69 -21.85
N GLY A 82 -3.76 -28.12 -22.10
CA GLY A 82 -3.20 -27.01 -21.31
C GLY A 82 -2.56 -27.41 -19.97
N PHE A 83 -2.45 -28.71 -19.71
CA PHE A 83 -1.81 -29.30 -18.52
C PHE A 83 -0.41 -28.70 -18.24
N HIS A 84 0.49 -28.72 -19.22
CA HIS A 84 1.86 -28.20 -19.13
C HIS A 84 1.91 -26.73 -18.64
N LYS A 85 0.98 -25.87 -19.11
CA LYS A 85 0.93 -24.45 -18.71
C LYS A 85 0.53 -24.29 -17.25
N THR A 86 -0.31 -25.19 -16.72
CA THR A 86 -0.68 -25.19 -15.30
C THR A 86 0.44 -25.76 -14.43
N MET A 87 1.11 -26.82 -14.89
CA MET A 87 2.30 -27.39 -14.26
C MET A 87 3.43 -26.37 -14.11
N ARG A 88 3.79 -25.69 -15.20
CA ARG A 88 4.77 -24.59 -15.20
C ARG A 88 4.40 -23.52 -14.18
N LYS A 89 3.14 -23.07 -14.17
CA LYS A 89 2.62 -22.08 -13.22
C LYS A 89 2.56 -22.59 -11.76
N ALA A 90 2.60 -23.90 -11.53
CA ALA A 90 2.76 -24.48 -10.19
C ALA A 90 4.24 -24.49 -9.76
N LEU A 91 5.15 -24.93 -10.64
CA LEU A 91 6.60 -24.88 -10.41
C LEU A 91 7.11 -23.46 -10.15
N GLU A 92 6.70 -22.49 -10.97
CA GLU A 92 7.00 -21.08 -10.75
C GLU A 92 6.60 -20.61 -9.34
N ARG A 93 5.44 -21.07 -8.83
CA ARG A 93 4.96 -20.70 -7.48
C ARG A 93 5.80 -21.32 -6.37
N ILE A 94 6.18 -22.60 -6.51
CA ILE A 94 7.01 -23.32 -5.53
C ILE A 94 8.39 -22.66 -5.45
N ILE A 95 9.04 -22.44 -6.60
CA ILE A 95 10.33 -21.74 -6.71
C ILE A 95 10.21 -20.31 -6.15
N LEU A 96 9.16 -19.56 -6.46
CA LEU A 96 8.93 -18.22 -5.90
C LEU A 96 8.74 -18.22 -4.37
N ALA A 97 8.20 -19.28 -3.76
CA ALA A 97 8.06 -19.38 -2.32
C ALA A 97 9.36 -19.73 -1.62
N GLU A 98 10.16 -20.65 -2.16
CA GLU A 98 11.52 -20.93 -1.68
C GLU A 98 12.45 -19.71 -1.78
N LEU A 99 12.28 -18.92 -2.84
CA LEU A 99 13.02 -17.69 -3.06
C LEU A 99 12.58 -16.54 -2.13
N ARG A 100 11.42 -16.64 -1.45
CA ARG A 100 10.97 -15.60 -0.51
C ARG A 100 11.71 -15.71 0.83
N LYS A 101 12.28 -14.57 1.23
CA LYS A 101 12.97 -14.40 2.52
C LYS A 101 12.05 -14.79 3.68
N GLY A 102 12.48 -15.75 4.50
CA GLY A 102 11.69 -16.33 5.59
C GLY A 102 11.26 -17.79 5.38
N GLY A 103 11.57 -18.41 4.23
CA GLY A 103 11.39 -19.86 4.04
C GLY A 103 9.94 -20.31 4.03
N GLY A 104 9.04 -19.49 3.45
CA GLY A 104 7.61 -19.78 3.39
C GLY A 104 7.33 -21.14 2.76
N TYR A 105 6.56 -21.98 3.43
CA TYR A 105 6.13 -23.26 2.89
C TYR A 105 4.96 -23.05 1.92
N ILE A 106 4.90 -23.90 0.90
CA ILE A 106 3.68 -24.10 0.12
C ILE A 106 3.06 -25.42 0.55
N GLU A 107 1.80 -25.36 0.98
CA GLU A 107 1.01 -26.52 1.37
C GLU A 107 0.46 -27.23 0.12
N ARG A 108 0.62 -28.56 0.09
CA ARG A 108 0.26 -29.42 -1.05
C ARG A 108 -1.19 -29.28 -1.48
N ASN A 109 -2.14 -29.34 -0.56
CA ASN A 109 -3.56 -29.32 -0.87
C ASN A 109 -3.98 -27.94 -1.44
N ALA A 110 -3.33 -26.84 -1.03
CA ALA A 110 -3.53 -25.51 -1.60
C ALA A 110 -3.10 -25.42 -3.07
N ILE A 111 -1.92 -25.96 -3.44
CA ILE A 111 -1.51 -26.05 -4.85
C ILE A 111 -2.40 -27.01 -5.62
N ALA A 112 -2.67 -28.20 -5.07
CA ALA A 112 -3.56 -29.17 -5.68
C ALA A 112 -4.93 -28.54 -5.99
N LYS A 113 -5.58 -27.85 -5.04
CA LYS A 113 -6.85 -27.16 -5.29
C LYS A 113 -6.75 -26.10 -6.40
N GLN A 114 -5.65 -25.35 -6.46
CA GLN A 114 -5.41 -24.35 -7.52
C GLN A 114 -5.18 -24.97 -8.91
N ILE A 115 -4.44 -26.08 -8.99
CA ILE A 115 -4.25 -26.86 -10.22
C ILE A 115 -5.61 -27.41 -10.66
N GLY A 116 -6.28 -28.15 -9.75
CA GLY A 116 -7.59 -28.76 -9.96
C GLY A 116 -8.64 -27.78 -10.47
N ASN A 117 -8.74 -26.60 -9.85
CA ASN A 117 -9.66 -25.53 -10.27
C ASN A 117 -9.41 -25.03 -11.71
N LYS A 118 -8.18 -25.14 -12.23
CA LYS A 118 -7.84 -24.69 -13.59
C LYS A 118 -8.02 -25.77 -14.66
N VAL A 119 -7.76 -27.02 -14.32
CA VAL A 119 -7.62 -28.10 -15.31
C VAL A 119 -8.72 -29.15 -15.28
N SER A 120 -9.49 -29.24 -14.19
CA SER A 120 -10.61 -30.18 -14.14
C SER A 120 -11.69 -29.77 -15.14
N PRO A 121 -12.27 -30.71 -15.91
CA PRO A 121 -13.37 -30.40 -16.81
C PRO A 121 -14.61 -29.94 -16.03
N LYS A 122 -15.51 -29.19 -16.66
CA LYS A 122 -16.76 -28.73 -16.01
C LYS A 122 -17.64 -29.91 -15.55
N ALA A 123 -17.61 -31.01 -16.29
CA ALA A 123 -18.21 -32.29 -15.96
C ALA A 123 -17.36 -33.44 -16.55
N PHE A 124 -17.49 -34.63 -15.99
CA PHE A 124 -16.83 -35.86 -16.45
C PHE A 124 -17.81 -37.03 -16.32
N SER A 125 -17.59 -38.12 -17.08
CA SER A 125 -18.32 -39.37 -16.85
C SER A 125 -17.77 -40.10 -15.63
N ASP A 126 -18.66 -40.58 -14.75
CA ASP A 126 -18.32 -41.50 -13.68
C ASP A 126 -18.08 -42.94 -14.21
N GLU A 127 -17.83 -43.88 -13.29
CA GLU A 127 -17.57 -45.28 -13.60
C GLU A 127 -18.78 -46.04 -14.20
N HIS A 128 -19.98 -45.46 -14.13
CA HIS A 128 -21.19 -45.94 -14.79
C HIS A 128 -21.50 -45.18 -16.09
N GLY A 129 -20.58 -44.34 -16.56
CA GLY A 129 -20.74 -43.52 -17.76
C GLY A 129 -21.62 -42.27 -17.57
N LYS A 130 -22.18 -42.06 -16.38
CA LYS A 130 -23.10 -40.94 -16.11
C LYS A 130 -22.32 -39.64 -15.96
N LEU A 131 -22.84 -38.56 -16.55
CA LEU A 131 -22.20 -37.26 -16.52
C LEU A 131 -22.37 -36.58 -15.15
N VAL A 132 -21.26 -36.31 -14.45
CA VAL A 132 -21.21 -35.68 -13.13
C VAL A 132 -20.48 -34.33 -13.21
N LYS A 133 -21.04 -33.28 -12.59
CA LYS A 133 -20.40 -31.96 -12.52
C LYS A 133 -19.21 -31.98 -11.56
N SER A 134 -18.12 -31.29 -11.92
CA SER A 134 -16.94 -31.17 -11.07
C SER A 134 -17.21 -30.34 -9.82
N ASN A 135 -17.07 -30.96 -8.65
CA ASN A 135 -17.16 -30.32 -7.34
C ASN A 135 -15.75 -30.06 -6.76
N ASP A 136 -15.66 -29.45 -5.58
CA ASP A 136 -14.36 -29.11 -4.99
C ASP A 136 -13.53 -30.35 -4.61
N PHE A 137 -14.17 -31.48 -4.29
CA PHE A 137 -13.48 -32.73 -4.00
C PHE A 137 -12.88 -33.36 -5.28
N SER A 138 -13.62 -33.39 -6.38
CA SER A 138 -13.11 -33.91 -7.66
C SER A 138 -11.97 -33.03 -8.20
N LYS A 139 -12.09 -31.70 -8.06
CA LYS A 139 -11.02 -30.76 -8.41
C LYS A 139 -9.77 -30.99 -7.56
N LEU A 140 -9.92 -31.08 -6.22
CA LEU A 140 -8.80 -31.37 -5.33
C LEU A 140 -8.14 -32.71 -5.67
N SER A 141 -8.93 -33.75 -5.95
CA SER A 141 -8.44 -35.08 -6.35
C SER A 141 -7.60 -35.04 -7.65
N VAL A 142 -8.08 -34.34 -8.69
CA VAL A 142 -7.30 -34.11 -9.93
C VAL A 142 -6.00 -33.36 -9.62
N GLY A 143 -6.08 -32.30 -8.82
CA GLY A 143 -4.92 -31.54 -8.38
C GLY A 143 -3.88 -32.37 -7.62
N LEU A 144 -4.31 -33.24 -6.71
CA LEU A 144 -3.45 -34.09 -5.91
C LEU A 144 -2.70 -35.10 -6.78
N ASN A 145 -3.40 -35.78 -7.70
CA ASN A 145 -2.77 -36.67 -8.68
C ASN A 145 -1.70 -35.95 -9.51
N ILE A 146 -1.93 -34.67 -9.85
CA ILE A 146 -0.96 -33.86 -10.59
C ILE A 146 0.24 -33.48 -9.72
N THR A 147 0.05 -33.16 -8.43
CA THR A 147 1.18 -32.97 -7.51
C THR A 147 1.97 -34.26 -7.26
N GLU A 148 1.32 -35.43 -7.28
CA GLU A 148 2.00 -36.72 -7.21
C GLU A 148 2.75 -37.05 -8.51
N PHE A 149 2.21 -36.70 -9.69
CA PHE A 149 2.94 -36.74 -10.96
C PHE A 149 4.22 -35.88 -10.91
N MET A 150 4.15 -34.67 -10.36
CA MET A 150 5.31 -33.79 -10.17
C MET A 150 6.37 -34.46 -9.29
N ARG A 151 5.96 -35.11 -8.19
CA ARG A 151 6.85 -35.80 -7.26
C ARG A 151 7.48 -37.05 -7.89
N TYR A 152 6.67 -37.87 -8.57
CA TYR A 152 7.12 -39.08 -9.26
C TYR A 152 8.19 -38.80 -10.32
N ASN A 153 8.07 -37.68 -11.04
CA ASN A 153 9.03 -37.26 -12.06
C ASN A 153 10.18 -36.42 -11.53
N ASN A 154 10.36 -36.36 -10.20
CA ASN A 154 11.42 -35.63 -9.53
C ASN A 154 11.47 -34.12 -9.85
N TYR A 155 10.33 -33.50 -10.20
CA TYR A 155 10.25 -32.05 -10.32
C TYR A 155 10.10 -31.37 -8.96
N ILE A 156 9.53 -32.09 -7.98
CA ILE A 156 9.36 -31.64 -6.60
C ILE A 156 9.65 -32.77 -5.61
N SER A 157 9.98 -32.38 -4.38
CA SER A 157 9.92 -33.22 -3.19
C SER A 157 8.78 -32.76 -2.29
N MET A 158 8.38 -33.64 -1.37
CA MET A 158 7.38 -33.33 -0.35
C MET A 158 7.89 -33.76 1.01
N SER A 159 7.73 -32.89 2.01
CA SER A 159 8.06 -33.19 3.41
C SER A 159 6.86 -32.87 4.30
N SER A 160 6.62 -33.69 5.32
CA SER A 160 5.61 -33.40 6.33
C SER A 160 6.20 -32.59 7.49
N GLY A 161 5.41 -31.69 8.04
CA GLY A 161 5.78 -30.88 9.21
C GLY A 161 4.54 -30.41 9.94
N LYS A 162 4.73 -29.60 10.99
CA LYS A 162 3.64 -28.87 11.66
C LYS A 162 3.76 -27.37 11.39
N ASN A 163 2.63 -26.70 11.20
CA ASN A 163 2.59 -25.24 11.18
C ASN A 163 2.69 -24.66 12.61
N GLY A 164 2.69 -23.33 12.75
CA GLY A 164 2.74 -22.66 14.06
C GLY A 164 1.52 -22.92 14.98
N GLU A 165 0.45 -23.49 14.44
CA GLU A 165 -0.79 -23.87 15.17
C GLU A 165 -0.80 -25.39 15.50
N GLY A 166 0.28 -26.11 15.15
CA GLY A 166 0.41 -27.55 15.39
C GLY A 166 -0.26 -28.46 14.35
N HIS A 167 -0.90 -27.89 13.33
CA HIS A 167 -1.53 -28.65 12.24
C HIS A 167 -0.49 -29.29 11.32
N THR A 168 -0.71 -30.56 10.97
CA THR A 168 0.13 -31.27 9.99
C THR A 168 -0.03 -30.66 8.61
N ILE A 169 1.08 -30.21 8.03
CA ILE A 169 1.18 -29.66 6.68
C ILE A 169 2.09 -30.54 5.82
N VAL A 170 1.81 -30.61 4.52
CA VAL A 170 2.74 -31.20 3.53
C VAL A 170 3.36 -30.05 2.75
N LYS A 171 4.63 -29.77 3.01
CA LYS A 171 5.43 -28.78 2.29
C LYS A 171 5.86 -29.36 0.95
N MET A 172 5.77 -28.56 -0.12
CA MET A 172 6.37 -28.84 -1.42
C MET A 172 7.65 -28.02 -1.59
N GLU A 173 8.69 -28.64 -2.16
CA GLU A 173 9.96 -28.02 -2.55
C GLU A 173 10.30 -28.45 -3.99
N ALA A 174 10.90 -27.57 -4.78
CA ALA A 174 11.28 -27.80 -6.16
C ALA A 174 12.66 -28.45 -6.24
N ASN A 175 12.79 -29.59 -6.93
CA ASN A 175 14.04 -30.36 -6.96
C ASN A 175 15.06 -29.83 -8.00
N PHE A 176 14.91 -28.57 -8.41
CA PHE A 176 15.81 -27.89 -9.34
C PHE A 176 16.94 -27.20 -8.57
N THR A 177 18.15 -27.16 -9.14
CA THR A 177 19.26 -26.42 -8.52
C THR A 177 19.10 -24.92 -8.78
N ILE A 178 18.24 -24.27 -7.99
CA ILE A 178 17.99 -22.82 -8.06
C ILE A 178 19.33 -22.05 -8.02
N PRO A 179 19.73 -21.35 -9.10
CA PRO A 179 21.05 -20.74 -9.21
C PRO A 179 21.36 -19.77 -8.06
N LYS A 180 22.60 -19.79 -7.55
CA LYS A 180 23.04 -18.84 -6.50
C LYS A 180 22.76 -17.38 -6.89
N LYS A 181 22.94 -17.02 -8.17
CA LYS A 181 22.61 -15.69 -8.70
C LYS A 181 21.12 -15.36 -8.55
N LEU A 182 20.21 -16.29 -8.90
CA LEU A 182 18.77 -16.14 -8.74
C LEU A 182 18.38 -15.96 -7.26
N LYS A 183 19.02 -16.70 -6.34
CA LYS A 183 18.86 -16.49 -4.88
C LYS A 183 19.31 -15.09 -4.43
N ARG A 184 20.41 -14.54 -5.00
CA ARG A 184 20.85 -13.15 -4.74
C ARG A 184 19.83 -12.12 -5.25
N ILE A 185 19.29 -12.31 -6.46
CA ILE A 185 18.24 -11.44 -7.02
C ILE A 185 16.98 -11.49 -6.15
N ALA A 186 16.56 -12.68 -5.72
CA ALA A 186 15.40 -12.83 -4.84
C ALA A 186 15.60 -12.19 -3.46
N ALA A 187 16.82 -12.20 -2.91
CA ALA A 187 17.15 -11.51 -1.66
C ALA A 187 17.02 -9.98 -1.76
N LYS A 188 17.08 -9.41 -2.98
CA LYS A 188 16.77 -8.00 -3.28
C LYS A 188 15.29 -7.74 -3.54
N VAL A 189 14.45 -8.76 -3.59
CA VAL A 189 13.01 -8.57 -3.83
C VAL A 189 12.34 -7.95 -2.62
N ARG A 190 11.66 -6.84 -2.87
CA ARG A 190 10.91 -6.11 -1.86
C ARG A 190 9.42 -6.15 -2.17
N ALA A 191 8.67 -6.81 -1.30
CA ALA A 191 7.21 -6.76 -1.35
C ALA A 191 6.72 -5.31 -1.21
N LEU A 192 5.48 -5.04 -1.63
CA LEU A 192 4.86 -3.72 -1.48
C LEU A 192 5.65 -2.57 -2.12
N SER A 193 6.15 -2.82 -3.34
CA SER A 193 6.79 -1.80 -4.16
C SER A 193 5.78 -1.15 -5.10
N VAL A 194 5.91 0.15 -5.32
CA VAL A 194 5.22 0.88 -6.40
C VAL A 194 5.54 0.24 -7.77
N THR A 195 4.61 0.34 -8.71
CA THR A 195 4.63 -0.34 -10.01
C THR A 195 4.46 0.62 -11.16
N ASP A 196 5.11 0.30 -12.29
CA ASP A 196 4.91 0.91 -13.62
C ASP A 196 4.04 0.02 -14.54
N GLU A 197 3.57 -1.13 -14.02
CA GLU A 197 2.64 -2.04 -14.69
C GLU A 197 1.21 -1.89 -14.15
N GLU A 198 0.22 -2.15 -15.01
CA GLU A 198 -1.21 -2.11 -14.70
C GLU A 198 -1.58 -2.92 -13.46
N VAL A 199 -2.25 -2.28 -12.50
CA VAL A 199 -2.75 -2.94 -11.28
C VAL A 199 -4.00 -3.75 -11.61
N LYS A 200 -4.02 -5.02 -11.18
CA LYS A 200 -5.17 -5.91 -11.43
C LYS A 200 -6.40 -5.40 -10.68
N MET A 201 -7.52 -5.29 -11.37
CA MET A 201 -8.80 -4.93 -10.75
C MET A 201 -9.28 -6.00 -9.76
N HIS A 202 -9.87 -5.54 -8.66
CA HIS A 202 -10.62 -6.36 -7.71
C HIS A 202 -12.00 -6.68 -8.28
N THR A 203 -12.49 -7.90 -8.04
CA THR A 203 -13.89 -8.30 -8.27
C THR A 203 -14.44 -8.91 -6.98
N PRO A 204 -15.77 -9.05 -6.82
CA PRO A 204 -16.36 -9.67 -5.62
C PRO A 204 -15.77 -11.04 -5.28
N GLU A 205 -15.35 -11.82 -6.27
CA GLU A 205 -14.81 -13.18 -6.13
C GLU A 205 -13.28 -13.25 -6.11
N LYS A 206 -12.58 -12.13 -6.34
CA LYS A 206 -11.14 -12.14 -6.62
C LYS A 206 -10.43 -10.84 -6.25
N ASN A 207 -9.47 -10.94 -5.34
CA ASN A 207 -8.54 -9.86 -5.03
C ASN A 207 -7.69 -9.48 -6.27
N GLY A 208 -7.62 -8.18 -6.54
CA GLY A 208 -6.74 -7.50 -7.46
C GLY A 208 -5.40 -7.12 -6.80
N GLY A 209 -4.84 -5.98 -7.21
CA GLY A 209 -3.55 -5.48 -6.74
C GLY A 209 -2.37 -5.92 -7.62
N TYR A 210 -1.17 -6.05 -7.02
CA TYR A 210 0.07 -6.29 -7.77
C TYR A 210 0.16 -7.69 -8.38
N GLY A 211 0.76 -7.78 -9.57
CA GLY A 211 0.71 -8.94 -10.46
C GLY A 211 1.05 -10.32 -9.83
N HIS A 212 2.08 -10.39 -8.98
CA HIS A 212 2.55 -11.63 -8.33
C HIS A 212 2.42 -11.63 -6.80
N GLU A 213 1.81 -10.61 -6.22
CA GLU A 213 1.48 -10.61 -4.79
C GLU A 213 0.05 -11.11 -4.59
N VAL A 214 -0.08 -12.32 -4.06
CA VAL A 214 -1.37 -12.81 -3.55
C VAL A 214 -1.59 -12.12 -2.21
N LYS A 215 -2.24 -10.95 -2.24
CA LYS A 215 -2.74 -10.26 -1.05
C LYS A 215 -4.26 -10.22 -1.05
N THR A 216 -4.82 -10.20 0.15
CA THR A 216 -6.21 -9.84 0.41
C THR A 216 -6.42 -8.35 0.12
N MET A 217 -7.62 -7.98 -0.33
CA MET A 217 -8.01 -6.57 -0.40
C MET A 217 -8.13 -5.93 0.99
N LEU A 218 -8.16 -6.74 2.06
CA LEU A 218 -8.04 -6.33 3.46
C LEU A 218 -6.58 -6.39 3.94
N ASN A 219 -6.10 -5.30 4.54
CA ASN A 219 -4.74 -5.06 5.03
C ASN A 219 -4.62 -5.30 6.55
N SER A 220 -5.27 -6.35 7.08
CA SER A 220 -5.21 -6.74 8.50
C SER A 220 -4.64 -8.15 8.67
N LYS A 221 -3.95 -8.40 9.79
CA LYS A 221 -3.23 -9.67 10.02
C LYS A 221 -4.12 -10.85 10.46
N GLY A 222 -5.42 -10.63 10.70
CA GLY A 222 -6.33 -11.64 11.28
C GLY A 222 -7.46 -12.15 10.38
N PHE A 223 -7.78 -11.45 9.29
CA PHE A 223 -9.03 -11.67 8.55
C PHE A 223 -8.81 -12.13 7.09
N ASN A 224 -8.05 -13.22 6.93
CA ASN A 224 -7.89 -13.88 5.62
C ASN A 224 -9.16 -14.63 5.13
N SER A 225 -10.25 -14.58 5.90
CA SER A 225 -11.51 -15.29 5.65
C SER A 225 -12.50 -14.58 4.71
N VAL A 226 -12.27 -13.31 4.37
CA VAL A 226 -13.18 -12.54 3.50
C VAL A 226 -13.02 -12.97 2.04
N THR A 227 -13.78 -14.01 1.67
CA THR A 227 -13.79 -14.61 0.33
C THR A 227 -14.61 -13.83 -0.69
N HIS A 228 -15.54 -12.99 -0.23
CA HIS A 228 -16.43 -12.19 -1.07
C HIS A 228 -16.47 -10.74 -0.60
N GLN A 229 -16.51 -9.81 -1.56
CA GLN A 229 -16.39 -8.37 -1.31
C GLN A 229 -17.55 -7.62 -1.99
N PRO A 230 -18.15 -6.58 -1.37
CA PRO A 230 -19.20 -5.80 -2.03
C PRO A 230 -18.69 -5.15 -3.31
N ILE A 231 -19.48 -5.17 -4.38
CA ILE A 231 -19.08 -4.63 -5.68
C ILE A 231 -18.68 -3.15 -5.59
N GLN A 232 -19.37 -2.36 -4.76
CA GLN A 232 -19.07 -0.95 -4.53
C GLN A 232 -17.69 -0.72 -3.89
N VAL A 233 -17.23 -1.65 -3.05
CA VAL A 233 -15.87 -1.61 -2.45
C VAL A 233 -14.83 -1.94 -3.50
N CYS A 234 -15.09 -2.95 -4.35
CA CYS A 234 -14.25 -3.25 -5.51
C CYS A 234 -14.16 -2.06 -6.46
N GLU A 235 -15.29 -1.43 -6.82
CA GLU A 235 -15.36 -0.26 -7.69
C GLU A 235 -14.57 0.93 -7.12
N ALA A 236 -14.77 1.28 -5.84
CA ALA A 236 -14.02 2.35 -5.19
C ALA A 236 -12.50 2.08 -5.15
N ALA A 237 -12.10 0.84 -4.85
CA ALA A 237 -10.69 0.43 -4.87
C ALA A 237 -10.11 0.48 -6.30
N ASN A 238 -10.88 0.04 -7.30
CA ASN A 238 -10.49 0.03 -8.72
C ASN A 238 -10.29 1.45 -9.26
N ILE A 239 -11.22 2.37 -8.98
CA ILE A 239 -11.11 3.80 -9.34
C ILE A 239 -9.83 4.41 -8.75
N LEU A 240 -9.53 4.13 -7.46
CA LEU A 240 -8.37 4.71 -6.78
C LEU A 240 -7.01 4.08 -7.13
N GLN A 241 -6.98 2.89 -7.75
CA GLN A 241 -5.76 2.27 -8.27
C GLN A 241 -5.54 2.50 -9.76
N SER A 242 -6.59 2.79 -10.54
CA SER A 242 -6.48 3.19 -11.94
C SER A 242 -5.99 4.63 -12.14
N VAL A 243 -5.86 5.40 -11.05
CA VAL A 243 -5.26 6.73 -11.12
C VAL A 243 -3.77 6.60 -11.40
N GLU A 244 -3.35 7.21 -12.50
CA GLU A 244 -1.99 7.21 -12.97
C GLU A 244 -1.23 8.46 -12.51
N TYR A 245 -0.02 8.25 -11.99
CA TYR A 245 0.86 9.29 -11.49
C TYR A 245 2.20 9.26 -12.21
N THR A 246 2.94 10.36 -12.22
CA THR A 246 4.38 10.38 -12.51
C THR A 246 5.12 11.09 -11.39
N LEU A 247 6.45 10.93 -11.35
CA LEU A 247 7.28 11.76 -10.49
C LEU A 247 7.51 13.14 -11.14
N ARG A 248 7.63 14.17 -10.29
CA ARG A 248 8.03 15.52 -10.67
C ARG A 248 9.55 15.61 -10.74
N GLU A 249 10.10 15.89 -11.91
CA GLU A 249 11.56 15.97 -12.13
C GLU A 249 12.20 17.04 -11.22
N GLU A 250 11.51 18.15 -11.01
CA GLU A 250 11.91 19.22 -10.11
C GLU A 250 12.09 18.74 -8.66
N MET A 251 11.36 17.69 -8.24
CA MET A 251 11.41 17.12 -6.88
C MET A 251 12.47 16.02 -6.72
N LEU A 252 13.10 15.59 -7.81
CA LEU A 252 14.10 14.51 -7.81
C LEU A 252 15.54 15.00 -7.90
N ASN A 253 15.76 16.32 -7.86
CA ASN A 253 17.09 16.90 -7.87
C ASN A 253 17.86 16.60 -6.55
N ASP A 254 19.19 16.56 -6.64
CA ASP A 254 20.04 16.26 -5.49
C ASP A 254 19.83 17.22 -4.30
N PRO A 255 19.68 18.55 -4.46
CA PRO A 255 19.43 19.45 -3.33
C PRO A 255 18.18 19.09 -2.52
N ILE A 256 17.04 18.85 -3.17
CA ILE A 256 15.78 18.51 -2.49
C ILE A 256 15.84 17.12 -1.87
N LEU A 257 16.41 16.13 -2.57
CA LEU A 257 16.55 14.78 -2.03
C LEU A 257 17.55 14.73 -0.85
N ASN A 258 18.62 15.53 -0.86
CA ASN A 258 19.55 15.64 0.26
C ASN A 258 18.90 16.33 1.47
N ARG A 259 18.21 17.47 1.28
CA ARG A 259 17.46 18.16 2.35
C ARG A 259 16.42 17.22 3.00
N TYR A 260 15.79 16.39 2.18
CA TYR A 260 14.83 15.39 2.64
C TYR A 260 15.45 14.16 3.32
N LYS A 261 16.68 13.78 2.96
CA LYS A 261 17.44 12.70 3.63
C LYS A 261 17.75 13.04 5.10
N GLU A 262 17.91 14.32 5.40
CA GLU A 262 18.13 14.86 6.75
C GLU A 262 16.84 14.88 7.60
N HIS A 263 15.67 14.66 7.00
CA HIS A 263 14.38 14.64 7.71
C HIS A 263 14.31 13.51 8.74
N THR A 264 13.80 13.81 9.93
CA THR A 264 13.76 12.92 11.12
C THR A 264 13.16 11.53 10.87
N ARG A 265 12.24 11.40 9.90
CA ARG A 265 11.67 10.10 9.45
C ARG A 265 12.72 9.06 9.05
N TRP A 266 13.92 9.48 8.67
CA TRP A 266 15.00 8.60 8.25
C TRP A 266 15.93 8.21 9.39
N TYR A 267 15.62 8.64 10.62
CA TYR A 267 16.36 8.33 11.81
C TYR A 267 15.46 7.50 12.73
N ALA A 268 16.05 6.55 13.46
CA ALA A 268 15.32 5.84 14.51
C ALA A 268 14.92 6.84 15.63
N SER A 269 13.92 6.51 16.47
CA SER A 269 13.60 7.39 17.62
C SER A 269 14.81 7.53 18.55
N GLU A 270 14.78 8.53 19.43
CA GLU A 270 15.85 8.74 20.42
C GLU A 270 16.05 7.51 21.31
N ASP A 271 14.96 6.83 21.71
CA ASP A 271 14.99 5.55 22.45
C ASP A 271 15.66 4.40 21.67
N HIS A 272 15.71 4.51 20.34
CA HIS A 272 16.38 3.60 19.42
C HIS A 272 17.72 4.16 18.91
N GLY A 273 18.24 5.18 19.60
CA GLY A 273 19.59 5.72 19.42
C GLY A 273 19.74 6.74 18.28
N GLY A 274 18.65 7.28 17.72
CA GLY A 274 18.71 8.39 16.75
C GLY A 274 19.48 8.09 15.46
N LYS A 275 19.70 6.82 15.11
CA LYS A 275 20.59 6.44 14.00
C LYS A 275 19.90 6.55 12.64
N PHE A 276 20.63 7.08 11.66
CA PHE A 276 20.17 7.11 10.27
C PHE A 276 19.91 5.69 9.74
N MET A 277 18.69 5.46 9.26
CA MET A 277 18.17 4.21 8.76
C MET A 277 18.57 4.00 7.30
N THR A 278 19.88 3.82 7.05
CA THR A 278 20.47 3.65 5.70
C THR A 278 19.73 2.63 4.83
N GLY A 279 19.23 1.54 5.44
CA GLY A 279 18.45 0.51 4.75
C GLY A 279 17.06 0.97 4.29
N GLU A 280 16.40 1.87 5.02
CA GLU A 280 15.09 2.42 4.64
C GLU A 280 15.25 3.51 3.59
N TRP A 281 16.26 4.38 3.74
CA TRP A 281 16.64 5.36 2.72
C TRP A 281 17.00 4.70 1.38
N ALA A 282 17.88 3.69 1.39
CA ALA A 282 18.30 3.00 0.17
C ALA A 282 17.12 2.34 -0.58
N LYS A 283 16.13 1.83 0.15
CA LYS A 283 14.89 1.27 -0.44
C LYS A 283 14.04 2.37 -1.09
N PHE A 284 13.93 3.53 -0.46
CA PHE A 284 13.20 4.68 -0.98
C PHE A 284 13.90 5.31 -2.21
N SER A 285 15.20 5.58 -2.14
CA SER A 285 15.95 6.10 -3.30
C SER A 285 15.92 5.14 -4.49
N ALA A 286 15.95 3.82 -4.24
CA ALA A 286 15.80 2.82 -5.29
C ALA A 286 14.41 2.84 -5.93
N ASP A 287 13.33 3.18 -5.21
CA ASP A 287 12.02 3.39 -5.84
C ASP A 287 12.04 4.60 -6.76
N ILE A 288 12.52 5.75 -6.28
CA ILE A 288 12.64 6.96 -7.09
C ILE A 288 13.42 6.65 -8.38
N GLN A 289 14.60 6.04 -8.27
CA GLN A 289 15.43 5.70 -9.43
C GLN A 289 14.73 4.73 -10.40
N ASN A 290 14.01 3.73 -9.89
CA ASN A 290 13.30 2.76 -10.73
C ASN A 290 12.00 3.33 -11.36
N MET A 291 11.43 4.38 -10.77
CA MET A 291 10.14 4.99 -11.15
C MET A 291 10.27 6.32 -11.90
N ASN A 292 11.46 6.94 -11.90
CA ASN A 292 11.70 8.19 -12.63
C ASN A 292 11.43 8.03 -14.13
N GLY A 293 10.78 9.02 -14.73
CA GLY A 293 10.37 9.01 -16.14
C GLY A 293 9.27 7.99 -16.48
N LYS A 294 8.56 7.42 -15.48
CA LYS A 294 7.51 6.40 -15.70
C LYS A 294 6.15 6.81 -15.14
N VAL A 295 5.12 6.22 -15.75
CA VAL A 295 3.76 6.20 -15.22
C VAL A 295 3.68 5.18 -14.08
N LEU A 296 2.98 5.54 -13.00
CA LEU A 296 2.90 4.84 -11.74
C LEU A 296 1.45 4.60 -11.33
N GLN A 297 1.17 3.41 -10.79
CA GLN A 297 -0.12 3.10 -10.19
C GLN A 297 0.05 2.57 -8.76
N PHE A 298 -0.91 2.88 -7.89
CA PHE A 298 -0.91 2.47 -6.49
C PHE A 298 -2.02 1.48 -6.20
N ALA A 299 -1.68 0.19 -6.09
CA ALA A 299 -2.62 -0.83 -5.65
C ALA A 299 -3.20 -0.48 -4.27
N ARG A 300 -4.52 -0.66 -4.11
CA ARG A 300 -5.25 -0.32 -2.88
C ARG A 300 -5.67 -1.55 -2.09
N ALA A 301 -5.70 -1.40 -0.78
CA ALA A 301 -6.30 -2.32 0.17
C ALA A 301 -6.90 -1.54 1.35
N PHE A 302 -8.01 -2.01 1.91
CA PHE A 302 -8.66 -1.37 3.06
C PHE A 302 -8.14 -1.91 4.40
N ASP A 303 -8.19 -1.12 5.47
CA ASP A 303 -7.93 -1.59 6.84
C ASP A 303 -9.17 -2.26 7.47
N ASP A 304 -9.09 -2.68 8.73
CA ASP A 304 -10.21 -3.29 9.48
C ASP A 304 -11.44 -2.38 9.62
N ARG A 305 -11.31 -1.09 9.32
CA ARG A 305 -12.38 -0.06 9.36
C ARG A 305 -12.88 0.34 7.97
N GLY A 306 -12.38 -0.30 6.90
CA GLY A 306 -12.73 0.04 5.52
C GLY A 306 -11.94 1.21 4.90
N ARG A 307 -10.93 1.78 5.58
CA ARG A 307 -10.14 2.89 5.03
C ARG A 307 -9.17 2.38 3.97
N LEU A 308 -9.30 2.85 2.72
CA LEU A 308 -8.42 2.48 1.61
C LEU A 308 -7.02 3.11 1.75
N ASN A 309 -6.00 2.27 1.70
CA ASN A 309 -4.59 2.63 1.80
C ASN A 309 -3.84 2.25 0.52
N SER A 310 -2.82 3.03 0.16
CA SER A 310 -1.79 2.57 -0.78
C SER A 310 -1.08 1.34 -0.20
N LEU A 311 -0.92 0.30 -1.00
CA LEU A 311 -0.12 -0.86 -0.63
C LEU A 311 1.39 -0.56 -0.66
N SER A 312 1.88 0.42 -1.43
CA SER A 312 3.31 0.76 -1.47
C SER A 312 3.80 1.32 -0.14
N THR A 313 4.96 0.82 0.34
CA THR A 313 5.49 1.11 1.69
C THR A 313 6.49 2.26 1.75
N TYR A 314 7.37 2.40 0.74
CA TYR A 314 8.50 3.33 0.80
C TYR A 314 8.22 4.62 0.05
N LEU A 315 8.09 4.53 -1.28
CA LEU A 315 7.52 5.58 -2.12
C LEU A 315 5.99 5.39 -2.15
N ALA A 316 5.27 6.21 -1.39
CA ALA A 316 3.87 6.04 -1.05
C ALA A 316 3.07 7.33 -1.23
N LEU A 317 1.96 7.26 -1.97
CA LEU A 317 1.04 8.39 -2.19
C LEU A 317 0.49 9.01 -0.89
N HIS A 318 0.30 8.19 0.15
CA HIS A 318 -0.15 8.64 1.47
C HIS A 318 1.03 8.90 2.44
N GLY A 319 2.21 9.21 1.91
CA GLY A 319 3.38 9.61 2.68
C GLY A 319 3.26 11.01 3.30
N ASP A 320 4.39 11.56 3.75
CA ASP A 320 4.49 12.94 4.20
C ASP A 320 4.39 13.95 3.04
N SER A 321 4.44 15.25 3.37
CA SER A 321 4.37 16.36 2.41
C SER A 321 5.42 16.24 1.30
N MET A 322 6.65 15.85 1.64
CA MET A 322 7.74 15.59 0.68
C MET A 322 7.37 14.50 -0.32
N GLN A 323 6.87 13.34 0.13
CA GLN A 323 6.42 12.30 -0.81
C GLN A 323 5.22 12.73 -1.64
N LYS A 324 4.22 13.38 -1.04
CA LYS A 324 3.03 13.87 -1.75
C LYS A 324 3.41 14.83 -2.87
N ALA A 325 4.31 15.77 -2.58
CA ALA A 325 4.84 16.74 -3.52
C ALA A 325 5.63 16.11 -4.68
N MET A 326 6.26 14.94 -4.50
CA MET A 326 6.96 14.24 -5.59
C MET A 326 6.02 13.74 -6.69
N PHE A 327 4.70 13.66 -6.44
CA PHE A 327 3.73 13.14 -7.42
C PHE A 327 3.00 14.24 -8.19
N GLN A 328 2.69 13.92 -9.45
CA GLN A 328 1.72 14.62 -10.29
C GLN A 328 0.86 13.58 -11.01
N PHE A 329 -0.34 13.95 -11.49
CA PHE A 329 -1.10 13.07 -12.38
C PHE A 329 -0.35 12.85 -13.70
N ALA A 330 -0.32 11.60 -14.17
CA ALA A 330 0.28 11.26 -15.46
C ALA A 330 -0.56 11.80 -16.63
N ASN A 331 -1.89 11.63 -16.52
CA ASN A 331 -2.85 12.19 -17.46
C ASN A 331 -3.08 13.68 -17.16
N LYS A 332 -2.17 14.52 -17.66
CA LYS A 332 -2.21 15.97 -17.49
C LYS A 332 -3.42 16.58 -18.22
N GLN A 333 -4.03 17.62 -17.64
CA GLN A 333 -5.21 18.28 -18.21
C GLN A 333 -4.97 19.77 -18.45
N VAL A 334 -5.55 20.33 -19.52
CA VAL A 334 -5.55 21.77 -19.79
C VAL A 334 -6.52 22.44 -18.82
N VAL A 335 -6.05 23.45 -18.09
CA VAL A 335 -6.89 24.19 -17.14
C VAL A 335 -7.74 25.20 -17.91
N LEU A 336 -9.06 25.11 -17.75
CA LEU A 336 -9.99 26.12 -18.26
C LEU A 336 -9.73 27.46 -17.59
N THR A 337 -9.86 28.59 -18.30
CA THR A 337 -9.46 29.92 -17.80
C THR A 337 -10.06 30.28 -16.44
N GLY A 338 -11.34 29.96 -16.19
CA GLY A 338 -12.02 30.19 -14.91
C GLY A 338 -11.55 29.30 -13.74
N ASN A 339 -10.78 28.24 -14.03
CA ASN A 339 -10.27 27.27 -13.06
C ASN A 339 -8.82 27.53 -12.65
N LEU A 340 -8.11 28.48 -13.28
CA LEU A 340 -6.74 28.88 -12.87
C LEU A 340 -6.68 29.30 -11.40
N LYS A 341 -7.77 29.84 -10.86
CA LYS A 341 -7.93 30.18 -9.43
C LYS A 341 -7.61 29.02 -8.49
N TYR A 342 -7.85 27.76 -8.88
CA TYR A 342 -7.60 26.62 -8.01
C TYR A 342 -6.10 26.34 -7.83
N LEU A 343 -5.25 26.71 -8.80
CA LEU A 343 -3.79 26.65 -8.64
C LEU A 343 -3.30 27.78 -7.71
N LYS A 344 -3.92 28.97 -7.78
CA LYS A 344 -3.65 30.08 -6.84
C LYS A 344 -4.02 29.68 -5.41
N ILE A 345 -5.22 29.13 -5.21
CA ILE A 345 -5.70 28.60 -3.92
C ILE A 345 -4.79 27.48 -3.42
N ALA A 346 -4.36 26.55 -4.29
CA ALA A 346 -3.42 25.49 -3.91
C ALA A 346 -2.08 26.06 -3.42
N PHE A 347 -1.52 27.06 -4.11
CA PHE A 347 -0.29 27.72 -3.68
C PHE A 347 -0.48 28.50 -2.36
N ALA A 348 -1.57 29.26 -2.22
CA ALA A 348 -1.88 30.05 -1.03
C ALA A 348 -2.21 29.20 0.21
N ASN A 349 -2.88 28.05 0.05
CA ASN A 349 -3.13 27.12 1.14
C ASN A 349 -1.82 26.59 1.77
N GLU A 350 -0.78 26.42 0.94
CA GLU A 350 0.53 25.91 1.34
C GLU A 350 1.46 27.05 1.81
N ALA A 351 1.53 28.19 1.10
CA ALA A 351 2.47 29.30 1.37
C ALA A 351 1.94 30.38 2.35
N TYR A 352 0.62 30.46 2.57
CA TYR A 352 0.00 31.51 3.37
C TYR A 352 -0.89 30.93 4.47
N THR A 353 -2.08 30.44 4.12
CA THR A 353 -2.95 29.76 5.06
C THR A 353 -4.05 28.96 4.37
N ASP A 354 -4.30 27.75 4.86
CA ASP A 354 -5.44 26.92 4.47
C ASP A 354 -6.74 27.31 5.22
N LYS A 355 -6.78 28.49 5.86
CA LYS A 355 -7.86 28.96 6.77
C LYS A 355 -8.73 30.09 6.23
N CYS A 356 -8.22 30.85 5.26
CA CYS A 356 -8.91 31.98 4.64
C CYS A 356 -10.11 31.55 3.78
N LYS A 357 -10.88 32.52 3.30
CA LYS A 357 -11.90 32.31 2.25
C LYS A 357 -11.23 32.11 0.88
N GLU A 358 -11.90 31.46 -0.07
CA GLU A 358 -11.32 31.22 -1.42
C GLU A 358 -10.85 32.50 -2.11
N GLN A 359 -11.62 33.59 -1.99
CA GLN A 359 -11.27 34.87 -2.62
C GLN A 359 -10.05 35.52 -1.96
N GLU A 360 -9.95 35.46 -0.63
CA GLU A 360 -8.81 35.98 0.14
C GLU A 360 -7.51 35.24 -0.21
N ALA A 361 -7.58 33.92 -0.46
CA ALA A 361 -6.46 33.14 -0.97
C ALA A 361 -6.01 33.56 -2.39
N ILE A 362 -6.96 33.91 -3.26
CA ILE A 362 -6.71 34.42 -4.61
C ILE A 362 -6.09 35.82 -4.55
N ASP A 363 -6.69 36.73 -3.77
CA ASP A 363 -6.24 38.11 -3.61
C ASP A 363 -4.83 38.18 -3.00
N TRP A 364 -4.53 37.30 -2.02
CA TRP A 364 -3.18 37.19 -1.46
C TRP A 364 -2.15 36.75 -2.51
N PHE A 365 -2.49 35.76 -3.36
CA PHE A 365 -1.60 35.29 -4.42
C PHE A 365 -1.37 36.39 -5.48
N ASP A 366 -2.44 37.06 -5.90
CA ASP A 366 -2.39 38.11 -6.93
C ASP A 366 -1.74 39.42 -6.45
N ALA A 367 -1.55 39.59 -5.14
CA ALA A 367 -0.77 40.69 -4.56
C ALA A 367 0.75 40.47 -4.57
N GLN A 368 1.25 39.26 -4.90
CA GLN A 368 2.68 38.96 -4.95
C GLN A 368 3.29 39.29 -6.32
N THR A 369 4.54 39.77 -6.34
CA THR A 369 5.31 39.85 -7.60
C THR A 369 5.83 38.47 -8.03
N PRO A 370 6.17 38.26 -9.31
CA PRO A 370 6.77 37.00 -9.77
C PRO A 370 8.01 36.59 -8.97
N GLU A 371 8.87 37.55 -8.63
CA GLU A 371 10.10 37.32 -7.86
C GLU A 371 9.80 36.89 -6.41
N GLN A 372 8.71 37.39 -5.81
CA GLN A 372 8.25 36.95 -4.50
C GLN A 372 7.69 35.53 -4.54
N LEU A 373 6.92 35.17 -5.57
CA LEU A 373 6.41 33.81 -5.77
C LEU A 373 7.55 32.81 -6.01
N ASP A 374 8.57 33.19 -6.79
CA ASP A 374 9.77 32.37 -7.01
C ASP A 374 10.58 32.18 -5.72
N ALA A 375 10.81 33.25 -4.95
CA ALA A 375 11.52 33.15 -3.67
C ALA A 375 10.77 32.26 -2.66
N LEU A 376 9.43 32.38 -2.61
CA LEU A 376 8.57 31.51 -1.79
C LEU A 376 8.59 30.05 -2.24
N ALA A 377 8.88 29.77 -3.51
CA ALA A 377 8.91 28.43 -4.06
C ALA A 377 10.26 27.70 -3.86
N ASP A 378 11.39 28.42 -3.80
CA ASP A 378 12.74 27.82 -3.76
C ASP A 378 13.35 27.69 -2.36
N ASP A 379 13.36 28.76 -1.56
CA ASP A 379 13.90 28.74 -0.20
C ASP A 379 13.19 29.72 0.76
N PRO A 380 11.97 29.41 1.15
CA PRO A 380 11.26 30.18 2.18
C PRO A 380 11.77 29.81 3.61
N VAL A 381 11.79 30.75 4.59
CA VAL A 381 12.26 30.58 6.00
C VAL A 381 11.15 30.23 7.05
N GLU A 382 10.72 31.08 8.00
CA GLU A 382 9.51 30.89 8.87
C GLU A 382 9.00 32.26 9.35
N VAL A 383 7.67 32.46 9.49
CA VAL A 383 7.11 33.74 9.96
C VAL A 383 5.89 33.53 10.88
N LEU A 384 5.77 34.36 11.90
CA LEU A 384 4.52 34.53 12.67
C LEU A 384 3.69 35.65 12.02
N ASN A 385 2.43 35.38 11.68
CA ASN A 385 1.52 36.43 11.22
C ASN A 385 0.97 37.25 12.41
N GLU A 386 0.24 38.33 12.11
CA GLU A 386 -0.35 39.23 13.11
C GLU A 386 -1.37 38.53 14.05
N THR A 387 -1.95 37.39 13.63
CA THR A 387 -2.85 36.58 14.45
C THR A 387 -2.12 35.51 15.29
N GLY A 388 -0.79 35.55 15.36
CA GLY A 388 0.02 34.59 16.12
C GLY A 388 0.11 33.19 15.51
N HIS A 389 -0.37 32.99 14.27
CA HIS A 389 -0.21 31.74 13.56
C HIS A 389 1.20 31.64 12.98
N LYS A 390 1.85 30.49 13.24
CA LYS A 390 3.03 30.05 12.48
C LYS A 390 2.61 29.78 11.04
N ILE A 391 3.08 30.62 10.12
CA ILE A 391 3.05 30.34 8.69
C ILE A 391 4.39 29.66 8.38
N LEU A 392 4.31 28.47 7.77
CA LEU A 392 5.49 27.96 7.10
C LEU A 392 5.78 28.94 5.98
N GLN A 393 6.93 29.55 6.09
CA GLN A 393 7.62 29.83 4.87
C GLN A 393 8.22 28.48 4.41
N TYR A 394 9.09 27.82 5.21
CA TYR A 394 9.87 26.61 4.85
C TYR A 394 9.09 25.58 4.03
N PRO A 395 9.58 25.21 2.83
CA PRO A 395 8.66 25.01 1.72
C PRO A 395 7.82 23.77 1.95
N TYR A 396 6.51 23.95 1.80
CA TYR A 396 5.72 22.86 1.26
C TYR A 396 6.36 22.46 -0.07
N PRO A 397 6.89 21.24 -0.21
CA PRO A 397 7.76 20.92 -1.35
C PRO A 397 6.98 20.93 -2.68
N SER A 398 5.65 21.00 -2.61
CA SER A 398 4.70 21.20 -3.69
C SER A 398 4.77 22.59 -4.32
N LEU A 399 5.22 23.65 -3.63
CA LEU A 399 5.11 25.06 -4.07
C LEU A 399 5.72 25.30 -5.46
N ARG A 400 6.99 24.92 -5.67
CA ARG A 400 7.68 25.05 -6.97
C ARG A 400 6.95 24.28 -8.08
N GLY A 401 6.43 23.08 -7.78
CA GLY A 401 5.62 22.30 -8.72
C GLY A 401 4.26 22.94 -9.06
N ILE A 402 3.59 23.54 -8.08
CA ILE A 402 2.32 24.26 -8.26
C ILE A 402 2.53 25.52 -9.09
N LEU A 403 3.58 26.30 -8.80
CA LEU A 403 3.89 27.54 -9.52
C LEU A 403 4.28 27.28 -10.97
N ASN A 404 5.11 26.25 -11.22
CA ASN A 404 5.45 25.80 -12.57
C ASN A 404 4.20 25.40 -13.37
N ASP A 405 3.29 24.63 -12.76
CA ASP A 405 2.02 24.25 -13.40
C ASP A 405 1.08 25.47 -13.56
N TYR A 406 1.07 26.45 -12.65
CA TYR A 406 0.32 27.71 -12.85
C TYR A 406 0.79 28.48 -14.10
N HIS A 407 2.11 28.68 -14.25
CA HIS A 407 2.66 29.35 -15.44
C HIS A 407 2.41 28.56 -16.73
N ALA A 408 2.50 27.22 -16.68
CA ALA A 408 2.18 26.36 -17.82
C ALA A 408 0.69 26.44 -18.19
N ALA A 409 -0.22 26.42 -17.21
CA ALA A 409 -1.66 26.53 -17.40
C ALA A 409 -2.07 27.90 -17.98
N CYS A 410 -1.43 29.00 -17.53
CA CYS A 410 -1.61 30.33 -18.13
C CYS A 410 -1.18 30.40 -19.61
N GLN A 411 -0.30 29.49 -20.05
CA GLN A 411 0.11 29.33 -21.45
C GLN A 411 -0.76 28.29 -22.21
N GLY A 412 -1.85 27.81 -21.62
CA GLY A 412 -2.74 26.81 -22.22
C GLY A 412 -2.18 25.38 -22.25
N LYS A 413 -1.09 25.10 -21.53
CA LYS A 413 -0.48 23.77 -21.47
C LYS A 413 -1.22 22.86 -20.46
N ALA A 414 -1.13 21.56 -20.69
CA ALA A 414 -1.69 20.56 -19.78
C ALA A 414 -0.78 20.35 -18.54
N VAL A 415 -1.39 20.27 -17.35
CA VAL A 415 -0.70 20.23 -16.05
C VAL A 415 -1.11 19.05 -15.19
N GLY A 416 -0.29 18.72 -14.20
CA GLY A 416 -0.45 17.50 -13.37
C GLY A 416 -0.67 17.73 -11.88
N THR A 417 -0.71 18.98 -11.39
CA THR A 417 -0.91 19.30 -9.96
C THR A 417 -2.11 18.58 -9.35
N ILE A 418 -1.83 17.88 -8.25
CA ILE A 418 -2.83 17.26 -7.38
C ILE A 418 -3.26 18.32 -6.37
N ILE A 419 -4.44 18.90 -6.57
CA ILE A 419 -5.02 19.88 -5.63
C ILE A 419 -5.73 19.10 -4.51
N SER A 420 -5.29 19.31 -3.27
CA SER A 420 -5.85 18.63 -2.10
C SER A 420 -7.03 19.40 -1.52
N TRP A 421 -8.13 18.69 -1.24
CA TRP A 421 -9.34 19.24 -0.63
C TRP A 421 -9.64 18.48 0.66
N ASP A 422 -9.05 18.93 1.78
CA ASP A 422 -9.15 18.26 3.07
C ASP A 422 -10.36 18.80 3.88
N ALA A 423 -11.16 17.87 4.41
CA ALA A 423 -12.30 18.18 5.26
C ALA A 423 -11.85 18.71 6.64
N THR A 424 -12.37 19.87 7.05
CA THR A 424 -12.10 20.46 8.36
C THR A 424 -12.71 19.62 9.48
N ASN A 425 -11.87 18.81 10.12
CA ASN A 425 -12.26 17.94 11.24
C ASN A 425 -13.38 16.95 10.89
N GLN A 426 -13.12 16.07 9.91
CA GLN A 426 -14.07 15.04 9.43
C GLN A 426 -14.74 14.22 10.56
N GLY A 427 -14.04 13.94 11.67
CA GLY A 427 -14.62 13.28 12.83
C GLY A 427 -15.83 14.05 13.38
N ALA A 428 -15.65 15.35 13.67
CA ALA A 428 -16.72 16.23 14.14
C ALA A 428 -17.85 16.38 13.10
N GLN A 429 -17.52 16.43 11.80
CA GLN A 429 -18.52 16.45 10.73
C GLN A 429 -19.45 15.23 10.77
N ILE A 430 -18.89 14.04 10.96
CA ILE A 430 -19.66 12.79 11.06
C ILE A 430 -20.55 12.79 12.32
N TYR A 431 -20.01 13.17 13.48
CA TYR A 431 -20.80 13.28 14.71
C TYR A 431 -21.95 14.29 14.58
N ALA A 432 -21.69 15.48 14.01
CA ALA A 432 -22.71 16.49 13.76
C ALA A 432 -23.87 15.97 12.90
N ILE A 433 -23.56 15.25 11.82
CA ILE A 433 -24.58 14.69 10.91
C ILE A 433 -25.39 13.58 11.60
N LEU A 434 -24.73 12.70 12.36
CA LEU A 434 -25.39 11.60 13.08
C LEU A 434 -26.30 12.11 14.21
N ALA A 435 -25.83 13.09 14.99
CA ALA A 435 -26.58 13.69 16.10
C ALA A 435 -27.57 14.78 15.67
N LYS A 436 -27.47 15.27 14.42
CA LYS A 436 -28.15 16.47 13.89
C LYS A 436 -27.83 17.74 14.70
N ASP A 437 -26.60 17.83 15.19
CA ASP A 437 -26.13 18.96 15.99
C ASP A 437 -25.67 20.11 15.07
N ILE A 438 -26.48 21.17 15.01
CA ILE A 438 -26.20 22.39 14.25
C ILE A 438 -24.95 23.12 14.77
N GLN A 439 -24.67 23.08 16.07
CA GLN A 439 -23.51 23.77 16.64
C GLN A 439 -22.20 23.12 16.18
N THR A 440 -22.09 21.79 16.31
CA THR A 440 -20.95 21.05 15.75
C THR A 440 -20.91 21.16 14.22
N ALA A 441 -22.07 21.16 13.55
CA ALA A 441 -22.13 21.31 12.08
C ALA A 441 -21.55 22.66 11.61
N ILE A 442 -21.84 23.76 12.29
CA ILE A 442 -21.20 25.06 12.03
C ILE A 442 -19.71 24.97 12.31
N LEU A 443 -19.31 24.51 13.50
CA LEU A 443 -17.91 24.43 13.93
C LEU A 443 -17.02 23.61 12.97
N ALA A 444 -17.58 22.57 12.35
CA ALA A 444 -16.89 21.68 11.42
C ALA A 444 -17.10 22.03 9.93
N ASN A 445 -17.73 23.18 9.61
CA ASN A 445 -18.06 23.67 8.26
C ASN A 445 -18.96 22.72 7.43
N VAL A 446 -19.90 22.04 8.10
CA VAL A 446 -21.00 21.28 7.46
C VAL A 446 -22.22 22.16 7.21
N TYR A 447 -22.47 23.12 8.10
CA TYR A 447 -23.54 24.11 7.97
C TYR A 447 -22.92 25.49 7.67
N ASP A 448 -23.33 26.10 6.57
CA ASP A 448 -22.85 27.43 6.15
C ASP A 448 -23.47 28.54 7.03
N ASN A 449 -22.61 29.33 7.66
CA ASN A 449 -22.97 30.52 8.44
C ASN A 449 -22.40 31.82 7.83
N GLY A 450 -21.83 31.77 6.62
CA GLY A 450 -21.14 32.88 5.96
C GLY A 450 -19.65 33.01 6.32
N GLU A 451 -19.12 32.16 7.20
CA GLU A 451 -17.73 32.17 7.66
C GLU A 451 -17.08 30.78 7.58
N ARG A 452 -15.74 30.73 7.68
CA ARG A 452 -14.98 29.49 7.70
C ARG A 452 -14.42 29.27 9.10
N MET A 453 -14.98 28.30 9.81
CA MET A 453 -14.67 28.01 11.21
C MET A 453 -13.37 27.21 11.32
N ASP A 454 -12.44 27.65 12.18
CA ASP A 454 -11.31 26.82 12.63
C ASP A 454 -11.59 26.23 14.01
N ALA A 455 -12.22 25.06 14.02
CA ALA A 455 -12.56 24.31 15.23
C ALA A 455 -11.40 24.17 16.23
N TYR A 456 -10.17 24.04 15.72
CA TYR A 456 -8.96 23.88 16.54
C TYR A 456 -8.54 25.18 17.23
N GLY A 457 -8.57 26.33 16.54
CA GLY A 457 -8.33 27.65 17.14
C GLY A 457 -9.38 27.99 18.20
N ILE A 458 -10.66 27.71 17.92
CA ILE A 458 -11.77 27.92 18.87
C ILE A 458 -11.60 27.03 20.12
N LEU A 459 -11.17 25.78 19.97
CA LEU A 459 -10.84 24.92 21.11
C LEU A 459 -9.66 25.48 21.93
N ALA A 460 -8.59 25.95 21.29
CA ALA A 460 -7.44 26.53 21.99
C ALA A 460 -7.84 27.80 22.78
N GLU A 461 -8.60 28.69 22.16
CA GLU A 461 -9.13 29.89 22.79
C GLU A 461 -10.02 29.54 24.01
N HIS A 462 -10.85 28.50 23.90
CA HIS A 462 -11.69 28.06 25.01
C HIS A 462 -10.89 27.42 26.15
N LEU A 463 -9.87 26.60 25.86
CA LEU A 463 -8.99 26.00 26.87
C LEU A 463 -8.13 27.06 27.59
N ASN A 464 -7.65 28.08 26.88
CA ASN A 464 -7.00 29.24 27.50
C ASN A 464 -7.94 29.91 28.51
N ARG A 465 -9.20 30.19 28.13
CA ARG A 465 -10.22 30.76 29.05
C ARG A 465 -10.47 29.88 30.29
N LEU A 466 -10.66 28.57 30.12
CA LEU A 466 -10.93 27.65 31.24
C LEU A 466 -9.74 27.54 32.22
N THR A 467 -8.51 27.71 31.72
CA THR A 467 -7.29 27.69 32.55
C THR A 467 -6.85 29.08 33.05
N GLY A 468 -7.70 30.10 32.90
CA GLY A 468 -7.41 31.47 33.37
C GLY A 468 -6.30 32.20 32.60
N GLN A 469 -5.94 31.72 31.41
CA GLN A 469 -4.92 32.31 30.55
C GLN A 469 -5.51 33.30 29.54
N ASP A 470 -4.65 34.13 28.95
CA ASP A 470 -5.02 35.00 27.83
C ASP A 470 -5.57 34.14 26.65
N PRO A 471 -6.76 34.43 26.11
CA PRO A 471 -7.36 33.61 25.04
C PRO A 471 -6.51 33.49 23.77
N ILE A 472 -5.69 34.51 23.47
CA ILE A 472 -4.89 34.64 22.24
C ILE A 472 -3.42 34.27 22.50
N LYS A 473 -2.87 34.68 23.66
CA LYS A 473 -1.45 34.54 24.02
C LYS A 473 -1.17 33.45 25.05
N GLY A 474 -2.20 32.74 25.51
CA GLY A 474 -2.07 31.61 26.42
C GLY A 474 -1.34 30.42 25.78
N SER A 475 -0.97 29.46 26.60
CA SER A 475 -0.14 28.33 26.16
C SER A 475 -0.89 27.33 25.26
N PHE A 476 -2.23 27.32 25.24
CA PHE A 476 -2.97 26.56 24.24
C PHE A 476 -2.99 27.33 22.91
N ASN A 477 -2.70 26.62 21.84
CA ASN A 477 -2.75 27.15 20.48
C ASN A 477 -3.23 26.07 19.52
N ARG A 478 -3.58 26.47 18.30
CA ARG A 478 -4.09 25.57 17.27
C ARG A 478 -3.22 24.33 17.04
N HIS A 479 -1.89 24.47 17.12
CA HIS A 479 -0.95 23.40 16.82
C HIS A 479 -0.95 22.32 17.90
N ASN A 480 -0.94 22.70 19.19
CA ASN A 480 -0.91 21.71 20.28
C ASN A 480 -2.29 21.07 20.55
N VAL A 481 -3.40 21.80 20.40
CA VAL A 481 -4.74 21.21 20.64
C VAL A 481 -5.23 20.31 19.50
N LYS A 482 -4.81 20.55 18.24
CA LYS A 482 -5.29 19.78 17.07
C LYS A 482 -5.06 18.27 17.21
N PRO A 483 -3.85 17.78 17.57
CA PRO A 483 -3.62 16.36 17.82
C PRO A 483 -4.52 15.77 18.92
N ALA A 484 -4.76 16.48 20.03
CA ALA A 484 -5.64 16.02 21.12
C ALA A 484 -7.08 15.85 20.63
N PHE A 485 -7.62 16.89 19.99
CA PHE A 485 -8.98 16.93 19.41
C PHE A 485 -9.18 15.79 18.40
N MET A 486 -8.25 15.61 17.46
CA MET A 486 -8.31 14.51 16.47
C MET A 486 -8.18 13.12 17.12
N THR A 487 -7.31 12.97 18.14
CA THR A 487 -7.11 11.70 18.85
C THR A 487 -8.38 11.25 19.58
N TYR A 488 -9.05 12.20 20.25
CA TYR A 488 -10.33 11.98 20.93
C TYR A 488 -11.41 11.48 19.96
N LEU A 489 -11.68 12.24 18.88
CA LEU A 489 -12.73 11.92 17.91
C LEU A 489 -12.51 10.61 17.14
N TYR A 490 -11.26 10.16 16.98
CA TYR A 490 -10.95 8.87 16.35
C TYR A 490 -10.84 7.70 17.34
N GLY A 491 -11.16 7.90 18.62
CA GLY A 491 -11.15 6.84 19.64
C GLY A 491 -9.77 6.21 19.84
N ALA A 492 -8.70 6.93 19.55
CA ALA A 492 -7.33 6.45 19.66
C ALA A 492 -6.94 6.40 21.15
N GLY A 493 -7.17 5.24 21.76
CA GLY A 493 -7.15 5.03 23.20
C GLY A 493 -8.43 4.30 23.65
N MET A 494 -9.59 4.73 23.18
CA MET A 494 -10.90 4.12 23.50
C MET A 494 -11.06 2.69 22.96
N LYS A 495 -10.50 2.36 21.77
CA LYS A 495 -10.57 0.99 21.21
C LYS A 495 -10.03 -0.06 22.21
N LYS A 496 -8.97 0.29 22.95
CA LYS A 496 -8.33 -0.55 23.97
C LYS A 496 -9.21 -0.85 25.19
N ILE A 497 -10.13 0.05 25.54
CA ILE A 497 -11.08 -0.11 26.64
C ILE A 497 -12.33 -0.86 26.16
N ILE A 498 -12.86 -0.49 24.98
CA ILE A 498 -14.13 -1.01 24.47
C ILE A 498 -14.04 -2.48 24.04
N THR A 499 -12.94 -2.92 23.42
CA THR A 499 -12.82 -4.33 22.98
C THR A 499 -12.31 -5.26 24.08
N GLY A 500 -11.65 -4.72 25.13
CA GLY A 500 -10.93 -5.51 26.13
C GLY A 500 -9.79 -6.35 25.55
N GLU A 501 -9.46 -6.19 24.26
CA GLU A 501 -8.50 -7.04 23.55
C GLU A 501 -7.08 -6.54 23.75
N GLU A 502 -6.38 -7.24 24.63
CA GLU A 502 -4.96 -7.43 24.46
C GLU A 502 -4.65 -8.85 24.07
N TYR A 503 -3.92 -8.98 22.96
CA TYR A 503 -3.09 -10.16 22.74
C TYR A 503 -1.88 -10.14 23.69
N GLY A 504 -2.15 -10.35 24.99
CA GLY A 504 -1.21 -10.95 25.94
C GLY A 504 -0.34 -10.05 26.84
N LYS A 505 -0.66 -8.77 27.11
CA LYS A 505 0.14 -7.92 28.03
C LYS A 505 -0.63 -6.80 28.77
N GLU A 506 -1.18 -7.14 29.94
CA GLU A 506 -1.70 -6.24 31.00
C GLU A 506 -2.67 -5.11 30.58
N LYS A 507 -3.98 -5.35 30.84
CA LYS A 507 -5.13 -4.49 30.51
C LYS A 507 -4.73 -3.01 30.35
N PRO A 508 -5.09 -2.35 29.23
CA PRO A 508 -4.82 -0.93 29.06
C PRO A 508 -5.48 -0.15 30.17
N SER A 509 -4.67 0.36 31.09
CA SER A 509 -5.17 1.24 32.14
C SER A 509 -5.75 2.49 31.48
N GLU A 510 -6.79 3.06 32.09
CA GLU A 510 -7.43 4.32 31.66
C GLU A 510 -6.38 5.42 31.51
N LYS A 511 -5.35 5.37 32.36
CA LYS A 511 -4.07 6.09 32.29
C LYS A 511 -3.49 6.23 30.87
N SER A 512 -3.57 5.19 30.03
CA SER A 512 -3.00 5.22 28.68
C SER A 512 -3.72 6.15 27.71
N ILE A 513 -5.00 6.48 27.95
CA ILE A 513 -5.72 7.53 27.20
C ILE A 513 -5.29 8.89 27.72
N PHE A 514 -5.27 9.06 29.04
CA PHE A 514 -4.89 10.32 29.68
C PHE A 514 -3.47 10.73 29.29
N GLU A 515 -2.47 9.83 29.37
CA GLU A 515 -1.09 10.05 28.92
C GLU A 515 -1.00 10.39 27.42
N SER A 516 -1.88 9.80 26.58
CA SER A 516 -1.91 10.04 25.13
C SER A 516 -2.43 11.43 24.73
N ILE A 517 -3.22 12.07 25.61
CA ILE A 517 -3.78 13.42 25.41
C ILE A 517 -3.00 14.47 26.22
N GLU A 518 -2.53 14.13 27.42
CA GLU A 518 -1.67 14.97 28.27
C GLU A 518 -0.39 15.41 27.55
N ARG A 519 0.23 14.56 26.72
CA ARG A 519 1.43 14.93 25.93
C ARG A 519 1.23 16.14 24.99
N PHE A 520 -0.01 16.55 24.76
CA PHE A 520 -0.38 17.72 23.95
C PHE A 520 -0.69 18.97 24.78
N PHE A 521 -0.80 18.83 26.11
CA PHE A 521 -0.96 19.97 27.01
C PHE A 521 0.39 20.67 27.24
N PRO A 522 0.40 22.02 27.31
CA PRO A 522 1.55 22.77 27.80
C PRO A 522 2.04 22.24 29.15
N LYS A 523 3.36 22.10 29.30
CA LYS A 523 3.97 21.61 30.56
C LYS A 523 3.94 22.68 31.65
N GLU A 524 3.86 23.93 31.23
CA GLU A 524 3.95 25.15 32.03
C GLU A 524 2.66 25.42 32.83
N LEU A 525 1.57 24.71 32.52
CA LEU A 525 0.26 24.83 33.17
C LEU A 525 0.24 24.43 34.65
N GLY A 526 1.19 23.61 35.11
CA GLY A 526 1.23 23.11 36.50
C GLY A 526 0.07 22.18 36.91
N LEU A 527 -0.91 21.92 36.04
CA LEU A 527 -2.01 20.99 36.26
C LEU A 527 -1.53 19.53 36.25
N ASP A 528 -2.13 18.68 37.08
CA ASP A 528 -1.97 17.23 36.98
C ASP A 528 -2.74 16.63 35.79
N THR A 529 -2.58 15.32 35.56
CA THR A 529 -3.20 14.59 34.45
C THR A 529 -4.73 14.61 34.49
N GLU A 530 -5.35 14.62 35.68
CA GLU A 530 -6.80 14.55 35.85
C GLU A 530 -7.43 15.92 35.58
N ALA A 531 -6.88 16.99 36.18
CA ALA A 531 -7.32 18.36 35.93
C ALA A 531 -7.18 18.78 34.45
N LYS A 532 -6.10 18.36 33.76
CA LYS A 532 -5.96 18.55 32.30
C LYS A 532 -7.10 17.88 31.53
N TRP A 533 -7.50 16.68 31.94
CA TRP A 533 -8.57 15.92 31.29
C TRP A 533 -9.96 16.51 31.54
N GLU A 534 -10.26 16.93 32.78
CA GLU A 534 -11.53 17.57 33.11
C GLU A 534 -11.75 18.84 32.27
N VAL A 535 -10.74 19.72 32.22
CA VAL A 535 -10.76 20.94 31.39
C VAL A 535 -10.90 20.61 29.89
N PHE A 536 -10.24 19.55 29.40
CA PHE A 536 -10.42 19.09 28.02
C PHE A 536 -11.86 18.67 27.74
N ILE A 537 -12.43 17.84 28.62
CA ILE A 537 -13.77 17.29 28.46
C ILE A 537 -14.85 18.35 28.64
N GLU A 538 -14.67 19.33 29.52
CA GLU A 538 -15.56 20.49 29.61
C GLU A 538 -15.58 21.26 28.28
N ALA A 539 -14.41 21.58 27.72
CA ALA A 539 -14.30 22.27 26.45
C ALA A 539 -14.91 21.46 25.28
N MET A 540 -14.67 20.15 25.24
CA MET A 540 -15.25 19.24 24.24
C MET A 540 -16.77 19.17 24.35
N LYS A 541 -17.33 18.95 25.56
CA LYS A 541 -18.78 18.95 25.80
C LYS A 541 -19.45 20.25 25.37
N LYS A 542 -18.78 21.39 25.56
CA LYS A 542 -19.32 22.69 25.15
C LYS A 542 -19.27 22.89 23.64
N LEU A 543 -18.16 22.54 22.98
CA LEU A 543 -17.93 22.87 21.57
C LEU A 543 -18.48 21.80 20.61
N VAL A 544 -18.39 20.53 21.00
CA VAL A 544 -18.76 19.34 20.21
C VAL A 544 -19.64 18.41 21.06
N PRO A 545 -20.84 18.83 21.50
CA PRO A 545 -21.71 18.01 22.35
C PRO A 545 -22.20 16.71 21.67
N ALA A 546 -22.02 16.59 20.35
CA ALA A 546 -22.36 15.40 19.56
C ALA A 546 -21.34 14.25 19.63
N ALA A 547 -20.14 14.47 20.19
CA ALA A 547 -19.04 13.49 20.26
C ALA A 547 -18.74 13.02 21.69
#